data_AF-A0A924DRV9-F1
#
_entry.id   AF-A0A924DRV9-F1
#
_cell.length_a   1.000
_cell.length_b   1.000
_cell.length_c   1.000
_cell.angle_alpha   90.00
_cell.angle_beta   90.00
_cell.angle_gamma   90.00
#
_symmetry.space_group_name_H-M   'P 1'
#
loop_
_entity.id
_entity.type
_entity.pdbx_description
1 polymer ?
#
loop_
_entity_poly.entity_id
_entity_poly.type
_entity_poly.pdbx_seq_one_letter_code
_entity_poly.pdbx_strand_id
1 'polypeptide(L)'
;MSIFDNFLFSKKFLNDDTKEIFQHLPNALSDLISWKEMLSEVTTLSNRLITGKGAGTVKNDLRSVISSEIVFVETLSAKKLTPEYGEILLKIYFSQVMHSKLLFLDLRSKHFSLSDKSPEAVQWKPGNLWAELDEEFSIGIQMVYKGYYADDDVVFAEGLKKCQLVKSHWSEEQQHEVFEVFKKHFSNGREEKIHFSLEHFQKSFSAIFKTLIKNKIRLDKNFLYLGVMLVTLYMALDEIGGDYDVAKIFNEVA
;
A
#
# COMPACT_ATOMS: atom_id res chain seq x y z
N MET A 1 -21.88 -9.63 14.51
CA MET A 1 -20.95 -10.38 13.65
C MET A 1 -21.12 -9.84 12.24
N SER A 2 -20.15 -9.10 11.73
CA SER A 2 -20.26 -8.45 10.42
C SER A 2 -20.19 -9.48 9.29
N ILE A 3 -20.65 -9.12 8.08
CA ILE A 3 -20.45 -9.93 6.87
C ILE A 3 -18.97 -10.22 6.66
N PHE A 4 -18.08 -9.31 7.07
CA PHE A 4 -16.63 -9.45 7.03
C PHE A 4 -16.11 -10.50 8.01
N ASP A 5 -16.62 -10.54 9.25
CA ASP A 5 -16.26 -11.60 10.21
C ASP A 5 -16.71 -12.97 9.68
N ASN A 6 -17.94 -13.06 9.16
CA ASN A 6 -18.41 -14.30 8.54
C ASN A 6 -17.61 -14.64 7.27
N PHE A 7 -17.14 -13.66 6.50
CA PHE A 7 -16.31 -13.89 5.31
C PHE A 7 -14.91 -14.40 5.66
N LEU A 8 -14.25 -13.78 6.64
CA LEU A 8 -12.93 -14.17 7.16
C LEU A 8 -12.95 -15.54 7.84
N PHE A 9 -13.99 -15.83 8.62
CA PHE A 9 -14.11 -17.08 9.38
C PHE A 9 -14.76 -18.24 8.60
N SER A 10 -15.55 -17.99 7.53
CA SER A 10 -16.31 -19.07 6.85
C SER A 10 -15.56 -19.84 5.75
N LYS A 11 -14.34 -19.46 5.36
CA LYS A 11 -13.70 -20.09 4.19
C LYS A 11 -12.34 -20.74 4.45
N LYS A 12 -12.37 -22.07 4.30
CA LYS A 12 -11.31 -23.03 3.94
C LYS A 12 -10.29 -22.62 2.85
N PHE A 13 -10.33 -21.38 2.35
CA PHE A 13 -9.65 -20.92 1.13
C PHE A 13 -8.56 -19.87 1.36
N LEU A 14 -8.51 -19.23 2.53
CA LEU A 14 -7.43 -18.31 2.90
C LEU A 14 -6.40 -19.05 3.75
N ASN A 15 -5.13 -19.01 3.33
CA ASN A 15 -4.02 -19.53 4.15
C ASN A 15 -3.75 -18.58 5.32
N ASP A 16 -2.99 -19.04 6.32
CA ASP A 16 -2.76 -18.23 7.53
C ASP A 16 -2.03 -16.92 7.22
N ASP A 17 -1.15 -16.93 6.23
CA ASP A 17 -0.45 -15.75 5.72
C ASP A 17 -1.37 -14.64 5.19
N THR A 18 -2.50 -14.99 4.57
CA THR A 18 -3.47 -14.00 4.09
C THR A 18 -4.37 -13.53 5.23
N LYS A 19 -4.81 -14.43 6.11
CA LYS A 19 -5.60 -14.06 7.30
C LYS A 19 -4.87 -13.01 8.15
N GLU A 20 -3.55 -13.16 8.31
CA GLU A 20 -2.71 -12.20 9.03
C GLU A 20 -2.75 -10.79 8.42
N ILE A 21 -2.85 -10.66 7.10
CA ILE A 21 -2.93 -9.33 6.46
C ILE A 21 -4.34 -8.75 6.66
N PHE A 22 -5.38 -9.56 6.42
CA PHE A 22 -6.76 -9.07 6.47
C PHE A 22 -7.26 -8.75 7.87
N GLN A 23 -6.72 -9.36 8.94
CA GLN A 23 -7.07 -9.01 10.33
C GLN A 23 -6.66 -7.57 10.71
N HIS A 24 -5.71 -6.98 9.99
CA HIS A 24 -5.24 -5.61 10.25
C HIS A 24 -6.01 -4.57 9.44
N LEU A 25 -6.86 -4.98 8.51
CA LEU A 25 -7.74 -4.06 7.79
C LEU A 25 -8.84 -3.55 8.73
N PRO A 26 -9.10 -2.23 8.76
CA PRO A 26 -10.15 -1.68 9.61
C PRO A 26 -11.53 -2.25 9.27
N ASN A 27 -12.31 -2.62 10.28
CA ASN A 27 -13.65 -3.19 10.11
C ASN A 27 -14.59 -2.31 9.25
N ALA A 28 -14.44 -0.98 9.32
CA ALA A 28 -15.22 -0.02 8.54
C ALA A 28 -15.02 -0.16 7.02
N LEU A 29 -13.91 -0.78 6.59
CA LEU A 29 -13.68 -1.09 5.17
C LEU A 29 -14.80 -1.99 4.61
N SER A 30 -15.37 -2.85 5.46
CA SER A 30 -16.45 -3.74 5.05
C SER A 30 -17.73 -3.01 4.61
N ASP A 31 -17.96 -1.81 5.13
CA ASP A 31 -19.11 -0.97 4.80
C ASP A 31 -18.87 -0.12 3.54
N LEU A 32 -17.61 0.03 3.10
CA LEU A 32 -17.20 0.82 1.93
C LEU A 32 -17.09 -0.02 0.65
N ILE A 33 -16.88 -1.33 0.82
CA ILE A 33 -16.58 -2.26 -0.26
C ILE A 33 -17.82 -3.05 -0.69
N SER A 34 -17.98 -3.24 -2.01
CA SER A 34 -18.91 -4.25 -2.54
C SER A 34 -18.26 -5.64 -2.45
N TRP A 35 -18.53 -6.39 -1.38
CA TRP A 35 -17.94 -7.73 -1.19
C TRP A 35 -18.27 -8.73 -2.29
N LYS A 36 -19.42 -8.56 -2.94
CA LYS A 36 -19.80 -9.36 -4.11
C LYS A 36 -18.82 -9.14 -5.27
N GLU A 37 -18.42 -7.90 -5.49
CA GLU A 37 -17.44 -7.52 -6.53
C GLU A 37 -16.01 -7.89 -6.11
N MET A 38 -15.68 -7.78 -4.82
CA MET A 38 -14.34 -8.17 -4.35
C MET A 38 -14.10 -9.67 -4.33
N LEU A 39 -15.15 -10.50 -4.32
CA LEU A 39 -14.98 -11.95 -4.25
C LEU A 39 -14.16 -12.49 -5.44
N SER A 40 -14.38 -11.98 -6.64
CA SER A 40 -13.58 -12.35 -7.82
C SER A 40 -12.13 -11.90 -7.68
N GLU A 41 -11.89 -10.75 -7.05
CA GLU A 41 -10.55 -10.22 -6.84
C GLU A 41 -9.78 -11.01 -5.79
N VAL A 42 -10.41 -11.30 -4.65
CA VAL A 42 -9.83 -12.19 -3.63
C VAL A 42 -9.52 -13.56 -4.23
N THR A 43 -10.41 -14.12 -5.04
CA THR A 43 -10.16 -15.41 -5.71
C THR A 43 -8.98 -15.32 -6.68
N THR A 44 -8.86 -14.22 -7.41
CA THR A 44 -7.74 -13.97 -8.32
C THR A 44 -6.42 -13.85 -7.56
N LEU A 45 -6.39 -13.09 -6.46
CA LEU A 45 -5.22 -12.96 -5.59
C LEU A 45 -4.83 -14.29 -4.96
N SER A 46 -5.79 -15.07 -4.45
CA SER A 46 -5.55 -16.42 -3.91
C SER A 46 -4.97 -17.34 -4.98
N ASN A 47 -5.51 -17.34 -6.19
CA ASN A 47 -5.00 -18.15 -7.30
C ASN A 47 -3.58 -17.74 -7.69
N ARG A 48 -3.29 -16.43 -7.76
CA ARG A 48 -1.93 -15.92 -8.02
C ARG A 48 -0.98 -16.36 -6.91
N LEU A 49 -1.38 -16.23 -5.65
CA LEU A 49 -0.59 -16.64 -4.50
C LEU A 49 -0.18 -18.12 -4.56
N ILE A 50 -1.13 -19.00 -4.89
CA ILE A 50 -0.91 -20.46 -4.98
C ILE A 50 -0.07 -20.83 -6.22
N THR A 51 -0.38 -20.25 -7.37
CA THR A 51 0.21 -20.69 -8.66
C THR A 51 1.48 -19.95 -9.05
N GLY A 52 1.73 -18.77 -8.47
CA GLY A 52 2.79 -17.86 -8.90
C GLY A 52 2.58 -17.26 -10.30
N LYS A 53 1.43 -17.50 -10.93
CA LYS A 53 1.17 -17.05 -12.31
C LYS A 53 1.33 -15.52 -12.40
N GLY A 54 2.18 -15.08 -13.32
CA GLY A 54 2.44 -13.67 -13.61
C GLY A 54 3.47 -12.97 -12.71
N ALA A 55 3.93 -13.60 -11.63
CA ALA A 55 4.92 -12.99 -10.73
C ALA A 55 6.24 -12.65 -11.46
N GLY A 56 6.66 -13.47 -12.43
CA GLY A 56 7.83 -13.17 -13.27
C GLY A 56 7.66 -11.92 -14.13
N THR A 57 6.44 -11.64 -14.61
CA THR A 57 6.14 -10.42 -15.37
C THR A 57 6.29 -9.18 -14.48
N VAL A 58 5.70 -9.22 -13.27
CA VAL A 58 5.83 -8.13 -12.28
C VAL A 58 7.28 -7.91 -11.90
N LYS A 59 8.04 -8.99 -11.63
CA LYS A 59 9.47 -8.92 -11.31
C LYS A 59 10.27 -8.24 -12.42
N ASN A 60 9.97 -8.55 -13.68
CA ASN A 60 10.66 -7.95 -14.83
C ASN A 60 10.30 -6.48 -15.03
N ASP A 61 9.03 -6.11 -14.84
CA ASP A 61 8.57 -4.72 -14.89
C ASP A 61 9.26 -3.86 -13.82
N LEU A 62 9.36 -4.39 -12.59
CA LEU A 62 9.99 -3.67 -11.49
C LEU A 62 11.50 -3.54 -11.62
N ARG A 63 12.19 -4.45 -12.31
CA ARG A 63 13.66 -4.43 -12.45
C ARG A 63 14.19 -3.14 -13.07
N SER A 64 13.42 -2.45 -13.91
CA SER A 64 13.85 -1.19 -14.53
C SER A 64 13.63 0.04 -13.65
N VAL A 65 12.87 -0.08 -12.55
CA VAL A 65 12.45 1.07 -11.74
C VAL A 65 12.89 1.00 -10.28
N ILE A 66 13.25 -0.19 -9.78
CA ILE A 66 13.79 -0.35 -8.41
C ILE A 66 15.26 0.05 -8.33
N SER A 67 15.68 0.53 -7.15
CA SER A 67 17.09 0.85 -6.87
C SER A 67 18.02 -0.34 -7.09
N SER A 68 19.24 -0.06 -7.56
CA SER A 68 20.31 -1.05 -7.75
C SER A 68 20.76 -1.74 -6.46
N GLU A 69 20.42 -1.17 -5.30
CA GLU A 69 20.67 -1.76 -3.96
C GLU A 69 19.81 -3.00 -3.70
N ILE A 70 18.72 -3.18 -4.47
CA ILE A 70 17.75 -4.25 -4.30
C ILE A 70 18.05 -5.38 -5.27
N VAL A 71 18.35 -6.55 -4.72
CA VAL A 71 18.66 -7.75 -5.49
C VAL A 71 17.53 -8.76 -5.33
N PHE A 72 16.84 -9.05 -6.43
CA PHE A 72 15.87 -10.13 -6.44
C PHE A 72 16.53 -11.50 -6.25
N VAL A 73 16.04 -12.29 -5.30
CA VAL A 73 16.56 -13.64 -5.01
C VAL A 73 15.43 -14.68 -4.89
N GLU A 74 15.80 -15.95 -5.01
CA GLU A 74 14.87 -17.08 -4.77
C GLU A 74 14.95 -17.63 -3.34
N THR A 75 16.06 -17.33 -2.65
CA THR A 75 16.32 -17.73 -1.26
C THR A 75 16.98 -16.56 -0.54
N LEU A 76 16.42 -16.19 0.62
CA LEU A 76 16.94 -15.14 1.48
C LEU A 76 18.11 -15.66 2.34
N SER A 77 19.05 -14.77 2.64
CA SER A 77 20.01 -14.97 3.73
C SER A 77 19.31 -14.99 5.10
N ALA A 78 20.05 -15.39 6.14
CA ALA A 78 19.55 -15.38 7.51
C ALA A 78 19.61 -13.99 8.18
N LYS A 79 20.30 -13.02 7.56
CA LYS A 79 20.49 -11.68 8.12
C LYS A 79 19.23 -10.85 7.98
N LYS A 80 18.60 -10.53 9.10
CA LYS A 80 17.40 -9.69 9.15
C LYS A 80 17.74 -8.24 8.77
N LEU A 81 16.72 -7.53 8.30
CA LEU A 81 16.79 -6.08 8.16
C LEU A 81 16.95 -5.40 9.53
N THR A 82 17.64 -4.27 9.53
CA THR A 82 17.79 -3.33 10.65
C THR A 82 17.07 -2.01 10.31
N PRO A 83 16.80 -1.14 11.29
CA PRO A 83 16.11 0.14 11.04
C PRO A 83 16.72 0.98 9.91
N GLU A 84 18.04 0.92 9.69
CA GLU A 84 18.72 1.67 8.63
C GLU A 84 18.28 1.28 7.21
N TYR A 85 17.63 0.12 7.03
CA TYR A 85 17.12 -0.35 5.73
C TYR A 85 15.62 -0.09 5.52
N GLY A 86 14.91 0.54 6.46
CA GLY A 86 13.51 0.90 6.23
C GLY A 86 13.33 1.93 5.11
N GLU A 87 14.34 2.77 4.86
CA GLU A 87 14.35 3.66 3.70
C GLU A 87 14.23 2.88 2.38
N ILE A 88 14.88 1.70 2.29
CA ILE A 88 14.82 0.86 1.09
C ILE A 88 13.43 0.24 0.91
N LEU A 89 12.73 -0.13 1.99
CA LEU A 89 11.34 -0.59 1.90
C LEU A 89 10.41 0.51 1.38
N LEU A 90 10.61 1.74 1.83
CA LEU A 90 9.88 2.92 1.33
C LEU A 90 10.22 3.20 -0.15
N LYS A 91 11.50 3.09 -0.54
CA LYS A 91 11.92 3.20 -1.95
C LYS A 91 11.25 2.14 -2.82
N ILE A 92 11.15 0.89 -2.36
CA ILE A 92 10.41 -0.17 -3.07
C ILE A 92 8.95 0.22 -3.23
N TYR A 93 8.29 0.61 -2.14
CA TYR A 93 6.89 1.04 -2.16
C TYR A 93 6.66 2.15 -3.20
N PHE A 94 7.43 3.24 -3.12
CA PHE A 94 7.28 4.36 -4.04
C PHE A 94 7.65 3.98 -5.47
N SER A 95 8.67 3.15 -5.69
CA SER A 95 9.04 2.71 -7.06
C SER A 95 7.88 1.98 -7.73
N GLN A 96 7.20 1.10 -6.98
CA GLN A 96 6.02 0.40 -7.48
C GLN A 96 4.87 1.36 -7.79
N VAL A 97 4.53 2.27 -6.87
CA VAL A 97 3.39 3.20 -7.03
C VAL A 97 3.62 4.24 -8.13
N MET A 98 4.86 4.74 -8.23
CA MET A 98 5.20 5.87 -9.09
C MET A 98 5.51 5.45 -10.52
N HIS A 99 6.04 4.24 -10.72
CA HIS A 99 6.58 3.84 -12.03
C HIS A 99 5.99 2.54 -12.59
N SER A 100 5.12 1.86 -11.84
CA SER A 100 4.51 0.61 -12.30
C SER A 100 2.99 0.58 -12.07
N LYS A 101 2.30 -0.13 -12.97
CA LYS A 101 0.91 -0.54 -12.75
C LYS A 101 0.84 -1.87 -12.00
N LEU A 102 1.92 -2.63 -11.98
CA LEU A 102 2.03 -3.96 -11.39
C LEU A 102 2.69 -3.87 -10.01
N LEU A 103 1.99 -4.34 -8.99
CA LEU A 103 2.41 -4.20 -7.61
C LEU A 103 2.59 -5.59 -6.97
N PHE A 104 3.73 -5.84 -6.32
CA PHE A 104 3.75 -6.83 -5.24
C PHE A 104 3.12 -6.22 -4.00
N LEU A 105 2.09 -6.90 -3.47
CA LEU A 105 1.27 -6.38 -2.37
C LEU A 105 1.77 -6.77 -0.99
N ASP A 106 2.70 -7.72 -0.90
CA ASP A 106 3.21 -8.22 0.37
C ASP A 106 4.65 -7.73 0.60
N LEU A 107 4.75 -6.64 1.35
CA LEU A 107 6.00 -5.98 1.73
C LEU A 107 6.45 -6.33 3.16
N ARG A 108 5.91 -7.41 3.76
CA ARG A 108 6.34 -7.87 5.10
C ARG A 108 7.83 -8.20 5.13
N SER A 109 8.47 -7.95 6.27
CA SER A 109 9.90 -8.16 6.55
C SER A 109 10.42 -9.54 6.13
N LYS A 110 9.59 -10.59 6.23
CA LYS A 110 9.92 -11.98 5.86
C LYS A 110 10.31 -12.18 4.40
N HIS A 111 10.01 -11.21 3.53
CA HIS A 111 10.40 -11.23 2.12
C HIS A 111 11.75 -10.56 1.86
N PHE A 112 12.41 -10.05 2.90
CA PHE A 112 13.63 -9.27 2.78
C PHE A 112 14.73 -9.79 3.71
N SER A 113 15.98 -9.62 3.29
CA SER A 113 17.15 -9.90 4.13
C SER A 113 18.36 -9.10 3.65
N LEU A 114 19.38 -8.97 4.48
CA LEU A 114 20.65 -8.34 4.09
C LEU A 114 21.54 -9.35 3.38
N SER A 115 22.16 -8.96 2.27
CA SER A 115 23.03 -9.87 1.53
C SER A 115 24.27 -10.25 2.35
N ASP A 116 24.58 -11.56 2.39
CA ASP A 116 25.81 -12.05 3.01
C ASP A 116 27.06 -11.66 2.21
N LYS A 117 26.89 -11.35 0.91
CA LYS A 117 27.97 -11.07 -0.04
C LYS A 117 28.27 -9.59 -0.21
N SER A 118 27.28 -8.73 0.05
CA SER A 118 27.41 -7.28 -0.12
C SER A 118 26.61 -6.60 0.99
N PRO A 119 27.27 -5.97 1.98
CA PRO A 119 26.59 -5.41 3.14
C PRO A 119 25.55 -4.34 2.76
N GLU A 120 25.79 -3.59 1.69
CA GLU A 120 24.90 -2.53 1.20
C GLU A 120 23.65 -3.06 0.44
N ALA A 121 23.62 -4.36 0.11
CA ALA A 121 22.58 -4.91 -0.77
C ALA A 121 21.45 -5.56 0.03
N VAL A 122 20.21 -5.17 -0.26
CA VAL A 122 19.00 -5.81 0.25
C VAL A 122 18.56 -6.89 -0.72
N GLN A 123 18.43 -8.11 -0.20
CA GLN A 123 17.82 -9.21 -0.92
C GLN A 123 16.31 -9.12 -0.79
N TRP A 124 15.61 -9.19 -1.92
CA TRP A 124 14.15 -9.25 -1.96
C TRP A 124 13.70 -10.53 -2.64
N LYS A 125 12.97 -11.36 -1.89
CA LYS A 125 12.23 -12.51 -2.42
C LYS A 125 10.74 -12.14 -2.42
N PRO A 126 10.22 -11.51 -3.49
CA PRO A 126 8.81 -11.17 -3.53
C PRO A 126 7.96 -12.44 -3.47
N GLY A 127 6.85 -12.36 -2.75
CA GLY A 127 5.82 -13.38 -2.79
C GLY A 127 5.09 -13.44 -4.12
N ASN A 128 4.08 -14.30 -4.19
CA ASN A 128 3.21 -14.42 -5.38
C ASN A 128 1.96 -13.52 -5.32
N LEU A 129 1.84 -12.70 -4.28
CA LEU A 129 0.71 -11.79 -4.09
C LEU A 129 0.96 -10.50 -4.87
N TRP A 130 0.34 -10.38 -6.04
CA TRP A 130 0.48 -9.21 -6.90
C TRP A 130 -0.85 -8.78 -7.54
N ALA A 131 -0.95 -7.49 -7.84
CA ALA A 131 -2.09 -6.89 -8.53
C ALA A 131 -1.65 -5.94 -9.63
N GLU A 132 -2.62 -5.59 -10.48
CA GLU A 132 -2.49 -4.56 -11.49
C GLU A 132 -3.49 -3.46 -11.16
N LEU A 133 -3.01 -2.22 -11.09
CA LEU A 133 -3.86 -1.05 -10.90
C LEU A 133 -4.49 -0.62 -12.22
N ASP A 134 -5.74 -0.19 -12.14
CA ASP A 134 -6.38 0.48 -13.26
C ASP A 134 -5.63 1.79 -13.57
N GLU A 135 -5.53 2.15 -14.86
CA GLU A 135 -4.70 3.27 -15.32
C GLU A 135 -5.07 4.62 -14.71
N GLU A 136 -6.35 4.98 -14.69
CA GLU A 136 -6.82 6.23 -14.08
C GLU A 136 -6.54 6.27 -12.57
N PHE A 137 -6.64 5.12 -11.89
CA PHE A 137 -6.32 5.03 -10.47
C PHE A 137 -4.82 5.21 -10.23
N SER A 138 -3.97 4.56 -11.02
CA SER A 138 -2.51 4.68 -10.96
C SER A 138 -2.07 6.14 -11.16
N ILE A 139 -2.61 6.83 -12.17
CA ILE A 139 -2.34 8.25 -12.39
C ILE A 139 -2.85 9.08 -11.20
N GLY A 140 -4.06 8.80 -10.71
CA GLY A 140 -4.65 9.49 -9.58
C GLY A 140 -3.80 9.41 -8.32
N ILE A 141 -3.34 8.22 -7.93
CA ILE A 141 -2.54 8.05 -6.72
C ILE A 141 -1.15 8.69 -6.85
N GLN A 142 -0.56 8.68 -8.05
CA GLN A 142 0.67 9.40 -8.33
C GLN A 142 0.50 10.92 -8.14
N MET A 143 -0.62 11.47 -8.61
CA MET A 143 -0.95 12.88 -8.41
C MET A 143 -1.20 13.21 -6.94
N VAL A 144 -1.87 12.33 -6.18
CA VAL A 144 -2.03 12.50 -4.72
C VAL A 144 -0.66 12.59 -4.06
N TYR A 145 0.26 11.67 -4.34
CA TYR A 145 1.60 11.71 -3.74
C TYR A 145 2.41 12.95 -4.17
N LYS A 146 2.46 13.24 -5.47
CA LYS A 146 3.19 14.39 -6.02
C LYS A 146 2.65 15.71 -5.47
N GLY A 147 1.33 15.90 -5.48
CA GLY A 147 0.69 17.09 -4.94
C GLY A 147 0.94 17.26 -3.45
N TYR A 148 0.90 16.17 -2.68
CA TYR A 148 1.17 16.24 -1.24
C TYR A 148 2.61 16.70 -0.95
N TYR A 149 3.61 15.98 -1.48
CA TYR A 149 5.02 16.26 -1.17
C TYR A 149 5.55 17.52 -1.83
N ALA A 150 4.95 17.99 -2.92
CA ALA A 150 5.27 19.28 -3.53
C ALA A 150 4.50 20.48 -2.95
N ASP A 151 3.61 20.25 -1.98
CA ASP A 151 2.67 21.27 -1.46
C ASP A 151 1.82 21.92 -2.57
N ASP A 152 1.44 21.13 -3.58
CA ASP A 152 0.57 21.51 -4.69
C ASP A 152 -0.84 20.95 -4.47
N ASP A 153 -1.67 21.76 -3.83
CA ASP A 153 -3.05 21.44 -3.49
C ASP A 153 -3.93 21.19 -4.72
N VAL A 154 -3.60 21.81 -5.85
CA VAL A 154 -4.34 21.62 -7.11
C VAL A 154 -4.08 20.22 -7.64
N VAL A 155 -2.81 19.82 -7.72
CA VAL A 155 -2.43 18.47 -8.17
C VAL A 155 -2.96 17.40 -7.21
N PHE A 156 -2.90 17.65 -5.89
CA PHE A 156 -3.43 16.75 -4.88
C PHE A 156 -4.94 16.54 -5.04
N ALA A 157 -5.71 17.63 -5.17
CA ALA A 157 -7.16 17.57 -5.33
C ALA A 157 -7.59 16.88 -6.62
N GLU A 158 -6.90 17.13 -7.74
CA GLU A 158 -7.14 16.43 -9.00
C GLU A 158 -6.81 14.93 -8.91
N GLY A 159 -5.78 14.56 -8.16
CA GLY A 159 -5.48 13.16 -7.85
C GLY A 159 -6.62 12.46 -7.11
N LEU A 160 -7.17 13.08 -6.06
CA LEU A 160 -8.31 12.54 -5.32
C LEU A 160 -9.56 12.37 -6.20
N LYS A 161 -9.80 13.29 -7.13
CA LYS A 161 -10.90 13.18 -8.11
C LYS A 161 -10.68 12.01 -9.07
N LYS A 162 -9.46 11.81 -9.58
CA LYS A 162 -9.11 10.67 -10.46
C LYS A 162 -9.23 9.33 -9.75
N CYS A 163 -8.86 9.27 -8.48
CA CYS A 163 -9.12 8.12 -7.61
C CYS A 163 -10.60 7.96 -7.22
N GLN A 164 -11.49 8.80 -7.76
CA GLN A 164 -12.93 8.79 -7.50
C GLN A 164 -13.33 9.02 -6.03
N LEU A 165 -12.42 9.55 -5.20
CA LEU A 165 -12.62 9.90 -3.79
C LEU A 165 -13.30 11.25 -3.60
N VAL A 166 -13.32 12.07 -4.65
CA VAL A 166 -14.04 13.34 -4.68
C VAL A 166 -14.89 13.37 -5.95
N LYS A 167 -16.16 13.77 -5.84
CA LYS A 167 -17.05 13.89 -6.99
C LYS A 167 -17.19 15.36 -7.39
N SER A 168 -17.19 15.63 -8.69
CA SER A 168 -17.26 16.99 -9.24
C SER A 168 -18.53 17.76 -8.88
N HIS A 169 -19.63 17.07 -8.55
CA HIS A 169 -20.91 17.67 -8.20
C HIS A 169 -21.09 17.93 -6.69
N TRP A 170 -20.08 17.62 -5.87
CA TRP A 170 -20.13 17.86 -4.43
C TRP A 170 -19.92 19.32 -4.07
N SER A 171 -20.49 19.74 -2.94
CA SER A 171 -20.24 21.09 -2.41
C SER A 171 -18.77 21.28 -2.04
N GLU A 172 -18.29 22.53 -2.03
CA GLU A 172 -16.92 22.86 -1.62
C GLU A 172 -16.60 22.31 -0.23
N GLU A 173 -17.55 22.38 0.71
CA GLU A 173 -17.41 21.83 2.07
C GLU A 173 -17.13 20.32 2.06
N GLN A 174 -17.85 19.54 1.25
CA GLN A 174 -17.65 18.09 1.15
C GLN A 174 -16.29 17.75 0.52
N GLN A 175 -15.91 18.48 -0.52
CA GLN A 175 -14.60 18.29 -1.16
C GLN A 175 -13.47 18.62 -0.18
N HIS A 176 -13.61 19.72 0.57
CA HIS A 176 -12.65 20.14 1.58
C HIS A 176 -12.55 19.13 2.73
N GLU A 177 -13.66 18.56 3.21
CA GLU A 177 -13.65 17.54 4.26
C GLU A 177 -12.83 16.30 3.86
N VAL A 178 -13.00 15.80 2.62
CA VAL A 178 -12.20 14.68 2.11
C VAL A 178 -10.75 15.09 1.95
N PHE A 179 -10.49 16.26 1.40
CA PHE A 179 -9.14 16.77 1.20
C PHE A 179 -8.35 16.84 2.52
N GLU A 180 -8.94 17.43 3.57
CA GLU A 180 -8.30 17.57 4.87
C GLU A 180 -8.05 16.23 5.57
N VAL A 181 -8.98 15.27 5.48
CA VAL A 181 -8.76 13.95 6.11
C VAL A 181 -7.63 13.18 5.44
N PHE A 182 -7.47 13.31 4.12
CA PHE A 182 -6.37 12.69 3.40
C PHE A 182 -5.04 13.39 3.69
N LYS A 183 -4.98 14.73 3.70
CA LYS A 183 -3.78 15.47 4.13
C LYS A 183 -3.33 15.07 5.54
N LYS A 184 -4.28 15.00 6.48
CA LYS A 184 -4.00 14.59 7.86
C LYS A 184 -3.47 13.16 7.95
N HIS A 185 -3.91 12.25 7.08
CA HIS A 185 -3.43 10.87 7.07
C HIS A 185 -1.94 10.78 6.68
N PHE A 186 -1.49 11.59 5.71
CA PHE A 186 -0.07 11.71 5.40
C PHE A 186 0.75 12.39 6.51
N SER A 187 0.11 12.82 7.60
CA SER A 187 0.72 13.34 8.83
C SER A 187 1.59 14.59 8.60
N ASN A 188 2.60 14.82 9.44
CA ASN A 188 3.65 15.81 9.18
C ASN A 188 4.76 15.23 8.27
N GLY A 189 4.48 14.21 7.46
CA GLY A 189 5.48 13.48 6.68
C GLY A 189 6.30 14.29 5.67
N ARG A 190 5.99 15.58 5.54
CA ARG A 190 6.74 16.58 4.76
C ARG A 190 7.83 17.28 5.56
N GLU A 191 7.61 17.44 6.85
CA GLU A 191 8.42 18.30 7.73
C GLU A 191 9.21 17.49 8.76
N GLU A 192 8.69 16.31 9.13
CA GLU A 192 9.22 15.50 10.21
C GLU A 192 9.48 14.06 9.74
N LYS A 193 10.45 13.42 10.41
CA LYS A 193 10.66 11.99 10.25
C LYS A 193 9.46 11.24 10.82
N ILE A 194 9.00 10.21 10.10
CA ILE A 194 7.85 9.41 10.49
C ILE A 194 8.31 8.14 11.20
N HIS A 195 7.80 7.95 12.40
CA HIS A 195 7.77 6.66 13.07
C HIS A 195 6.56 5.86 12.61
N PHE A 196 6.77 4.69 12.02
CA PHE A 196 5.67 3.86 11.53
C PHE A 196 5.11 3.00 12.65
N SER A 197 3.80 3.06 12.85
CA SER A 197 3.08 2.22 13.81
C SER A 197 1.78 1.74 13.20
N LEU A 198 1.51 0.43 13.31
CA LEU A 198 0.28 -0.16 12.81
C LEU A 198 -0.96 0.39 13.55
N GLU A 199 -0.83 0.73 14.83
CA GLU A 199 -1.91 1.36 15.61
C GLU A 199 -2.25 2.75 15.05
N HIS A 200 -1.24 3.57 14.77
CA HIS A 200 -1.44 4.90 14.18
C HIS A 200 -2.05 4.81 12.78
N PHE A 201 -1.58 3.86 11.96
CA PHE A 201 -2.13 3.55 10.66
C PHE A 201 -3.62 3.24 10.73
N GLN A 202 -4.02 2.30 11.60
CA GLN A 202 -5.42 1.90 11.75
C GLN A 202 -6.32 3.07 12.20
N LYS A 203 -5.82 3.92 13.12
CA LYS A 203 -6.55 5.11 13.57
C LYS A 203 -6.74 6.13 12.45
N SER A 204 -5.69 6.43 11.68
CA SER A 204 -5.76 7.41 10.59
C SER A 204 -6.65 6.92 9.44
N PHE A 205 -6.56 5.64 9.03
CA PHE A 205 -7.46 5.04 8.05
C PHE A 205 -8.91 4.97 8.53
N SER A 206 -9.15 4.74 9.83
CA SER A 206 -10.50 4.81 10.38
C SER A 206 -11.15 6.19 10.18
N ALA A 207 -10.36 7.27 10.30
CA ALA A 207 -10.86 8.62 10.03
C ALA A 207 -11.23 8.80 8.55
N ILE A 208 -10.35 8.37 7.63
CA ILE A 208 -10.65 8.38 6.19
C ILE A 208 -11.95 7.61 5.92
N PHE A 209 -12.07 6.37 6.40
CA PHE A 209 -13.23 5.54 6.11
C PHE A 209 -14.52 6.12 6.66
N LYS A 210 -14.52 6.71 7.85
CA LYS A 210 -15.70 7.41 8.39
C LYS A 210 -16.13 8.55 7.47
N THR A 211 -15.19 9.36 6.97
CA THR A 211 -15.48 10.45 6.03
C THR A 211 -16.04 9.92 4.70
N LEU A 212 -15.48 8.83 4.18
CA LEU A 212 -15.95 8.21 2.94
C LEU A 212 -17.35 7.60 3.10
N ILE A 213 -17.63 6.94 4.23
CA ILE A 213 -18.96 6.38 4.56
C ILE A 213 -19.99 7.51 4.66
N LYS A 214 -19.68 8.58 5.40
CA LYS A 214 -20.52 9.77 5.54
C LYS A 214 -20.92 10.33 4.17
N ASN A 215 -19.97 10.37 3.24
CA ASN A 215 -20.18 10.87 1.88
C ASN A 215 -20.61 9.78 0.88
N LYS A 216 -20.99 8.59 1.35
CA LYS A 216 -21.51 7.47 0.55
C LYS A 216 -20.58 7.05 -0.60
N ILE A 217 -19.28 7.19 -0.42
CA ILE A 217 -18.28 6.69 -1.36
C ILE A 217 -18.21 5.17 -1.27
N ARG A 218 -18.10 4.53 -2.44
CA ARG A 218 -17.72 3.13 -2.56
C ARG A 218 -16.27 3.05 -3.01
N LEU A 219 -15.50 2.18 -2.37
CA LEU A 219 -14.13 1.91 -2.76
C LEU A 219 -14.10 0.74 -3.73
N ASP A 220 -13.34 0.90 -4.82
CA ASP A 220 -13.08 -0.15 -5.79
C ASP A 220 -11.90 -1.06 -5.36
N LYS A 221 -11.55 -2.00 -6.23
CA LYS A 221 -10.51 -3.01 -5.97
C LYS A 221 -9.11 -2.43 -5.83
N ASN A 222 -8.83 -1.30 -6.48
CA ASN A 222 -7.51 -0.68 -6.46
C ASN A 222 -7.18 -0.19 -5.05
N PHE A 223 -8.17 0.33 -4.32
CA PHE A 223 -8.02 0.68 -2.91
C PHE A 223 -7.76 -0.53 -2.01
N LEU A 224 -8.34 -1.69 -2.33
CA LEU A 224 -8.03 -2.92 -1.60
C LEU A 224 -6.57 -3.30 -1.82
N TYR A 225 -6.08 -3.29 -3.06
CA TYR A 225 -4.69 -3.60 -3.36
C TYR A 225 -3.72 -2.63 -2.68
N LEU A 226 -3.97 -1.33 -2.79
CA LEU A 226 -3.18 -0.30 -2.13
C LEU A 226 -3.20 -0.46 -0.61
N GLY A 227 -4.37 -0.74 -0.02
CA GLY A 227 -4.53 -0.98 1.42
C GLY A 227 -3.75 -2.19 1.91
N VAL A 228 -3.78 -3.30 1.18
CA VAL A 228 -2.98 -4.51 1.48
C VAL A 228 -1.48 -4.19 1.44
N MET A 229 -1.04 -3.48 0.40
CA MET A 229 0.36 -3.08 0.26
C MET A 229 0.82 -2.13 1.38
N LEU A 230 0.00 -1.16 1.75
CA LEU A 230 0.28 -0.24 2.85
C LEU A 230 0.31 -0.96 4.20
N VAL A 231 -0.64 -1.84 4.49
CA VAL A 231 -0.63 -2.61 5.75
C VAL A 231 0.65 -3.42 5.87
N THR A 232 1.05 -4.14 4.82
CA THR A 232 2.26 -4.98 4.88
C THR A 232 3.54 -4.16 4.97
N LEU A 233 3.57 -2.98 4.35
CA LEU A 233 4.65 -2.00 4.53
C LEU A 233 4.73 -1.51 5.99
N TYR A 234 3.60 -1.10 6.57
CA TYR A 234 3.55 -0.65 7.96
C TYR A 234 3.95 -1.76 8.93
N MET A 235 3.52 -3.01 8.69
CA MET A 235 3.97 -4.16 9.50
C MET A 235 5.49 -4.31 9.46
N ALA A 236 6.11 -4.19 8.28
CA ALA A 236 7.55 -4.30 8.15
C ALA A 236 8.29 -3.14 8.81
N LEU A 237 7.84 -1.90 8.61
CA LEU A 237 8.47 -0.70 9.17
C LEU A 237 8.31 -0.59 10.69
N ASP A 238 7.14 -1.00 11.23
CA ASP A 238 6.88 -1.08 12.67
C ASP A 238 7.73 -2.19 13.32
N GLU A 239 7.88 -3.35 12.66
CA GLU A 239 8.72 -4.45 13.15
C GLU A 239 10.21 -4.08 13.22
N ILE A 240 10.75 -3.45 12.18
CA ILE A 240 12.18 -3.04 12.16
C ILE A 240 12.43 -1.78 12.98
N GLY A 241 11.39 -0.96 13.23
CA GLY A 241 11.48 0.32 13.93
C GLY A 241 12.21 1.41 13.15
N GLY A 242 12.45 2.57 13.77
CA GLY A 242 13.16 3.71 13.18
C GLY A 242 12.27 4.87 12.76
N ASP A 243 12.91 5.99 12.42
CA ASP A 243 12.24 7.23 12.01
C ASP A 243 12.77 7.66 10.63
N TYR A 244 11.87 7.83 9.67
CA TYR A 244 12.23 7.97 8.25
C TYR A 244 11.80 9.31 7.67
N ASP A 245 12.68 9.94 6.90
CA ASP A 245 12.36 11.14 6.14
C ASP A 245 11.64 10.76 4.84
N VAL A 246 10.33 10.57 4.94
CA VAL A 246 9.54 10.02 3.83
C VAL A 246 9.48 10.97 2.65
N ALA A 247 9.46 12.29 2.88
CA ALA A 247 9.50 13.28 1.82
C ALA A 247 10.81 13.24 1.04
N LYS A 248 11.95 13.15 1.73
CA LYS A 248 13.25 12.97 1.08
C LYS A 248 13.26 11.68 0.24
N ILE A 249 12.82 10.57 0.82
CA ILE A 249 12.80 9.27 0.14
C ILE A 249 11.88 9.29 -1.10
N PHE A 250 10.71 9.93 -0.99
CA PHE A 250 9.80 10.12 -2.12
C PHE A 250 10.48 10.91 -3.25
N ASN A 251 11.12 12.04 -2.93
CA ASN A 251 11.79 12.89 -3.91
C ASN A 251 13.00 12.22 -4.59
N GLU A 252 13.63 11.24 -3.94
CA GLU A 252 14.69 10.43 -4.57
C GLU A 252 14.15 9.44 -5.62
N VAL A 253 12.86 9.09 -5.54
CA VAL A 253 12.24 8.05 -6.38
C VAL A 253 11.33 8.64 -7.46
N ALA A 254 10.54 9.68 -7.16
CA ALA A 254 9.36 10.11 -7.93
C ALA A 254 9.60 10.94 -9.21
#